data_AF-A0A955S7G9-F1
#
_entry.id   AF-A0A955S7G9-F1
#
_cell.length_a   1.000
_cell.length_b   1.000
_cell.length_c   1.000
_cell.angle_alpha   90.00
_cell.angle_beta   90.00
_cell.angle_gamma   90.00
#
_symmetry.space_group_name_H-M   'P 1'
#
loop_
_entity.id
_entity.type
_entity.pdbx_description
1 polymer ?
#
loop_
_entity_poly.entity_id
_entity_poly.type
_entity_poly.pdbx_seq_one_letter_code
_entity_poly.pdbx_strand_id
1 'polypeptide(L)'
;GFASILEVIITSIIFLIAAYGVLNTISMLRPNSAESARKLEAAYIGKQIIEDLRNNIDASIWVSGSNLDVGIYNQTVAGTYTTYTVNYVISEVPGYPAGEGPRQLIMNITYPDI
;
A
#
# COMPACT_ATOMS: atom_id res chain seq x y z
N GLY A 1 -31.93 -14.54 52.66
CA GLY A 1 -30.74 -14.10 51.91
C GLY A 1 -30.47 -14.91 50.64
N PHE A 2 -31.50 -15.28 49.86
CA PHE A 2 -31.32 -16.00 48.58
C PHE A 2 -31.37 -15.09 47.35
N ALA A 3 -31.97 -13.89 47.48
CA ALA A 3 -32.01 -12.90 46.39
C ALA A 3 -30.62 -12.36 46.02
N SER A 4 -29.71 -12.23 46.99
CA SER A 4 -28.38 -11.63 46.79
C SER A 4 -27.43 -12.49 45.93
N ILE A 5 -27.40 -13.81 46.13
CA ILE A 5 -26.47 -14.67 45.36
C ILE A 5 -26.94 -14.81 43.91
N LEU A 6 -28.26 -14.92 43.70
CA LEU A 6 -28.84 -15.09 42.38
C LEU A 6 -28.70 -13.81 41.53
N GLU A 7 -28.84 -12.64 42.16
CA GLU A 7 -28.56 -11.34 41.55
C GLU A 7 -27.08 -11.19 41.15
N VAL A 8 -26.14 -11.63 41.99
CA VAL A 8 -24.69 -11.61 41.69
C VAL A 8 -24.36 -12.53 40.51
N ILE A 9 -25.00 -13.69 40.41
CA ILE A 9 -24.80 -14.60 39.27
C ILE A 9 -25.32 -13.96 37.97
N ILE A 10 -26.53 -13.40 37.99
CA ILE A 10 -27.13 -12.77 36.81
C ILE A 10 -26.31 -11.57 36.33
N THR A 11 -25.90 -10.69 37.25
CA THR A 11 -25.07 -9.52 36.93
C THR A 11 -23.72 -9.91 36.34
N SER A 12 -23.10 -10.97 36.86
CA SER A 12 -21.84 -11.52 36.34
C SER A 12 -21.97 -12.06 34.91
N ILE A 13 -23.08 -12.75 34.61
CA ILE A 13 -23.37 -13.28 33.26
C ILE A 13 -23.58 -12.13 32.27
N ILE A 14 -24.35 -11.11 32.65
CA ILE A 14 -24.60 -9.93 31.80
C ILE A 14 -23.27 -9.20 31.51
N PHE A 15 -22.41 -9.04 32.53
CA PHE A 15 -21.11 -8.43 32.38
C PHE A 15 -20.19 -9.21 31.41
N LEU A 16 -20.17 -10.55 31.51
CA LEU A 16 -19.42 -11.41 30.61
C LEU A 16 -19.87 -11.28 29.15
N ILE A 17 -21.18 -11.25 28.91
CA ILE A 17 -21.75 -11.09 27.55
C ILE A 17 -21.38 -9.71 26.98
N ALA A 18 -21.50 -8.65 27.80
CA ALA A 18 -21.14 -7.30 27.39
C ALA A 18 -19.64 -7.18 27.09
N ALA A 19 -18.77 -7.72 27.95
CA ALA A 19 -17.33 -7.72 27.74
C ALA A 19 -16.94 -8.50 26.48
N TYR A 20 -17.56 -9.66 26.24
CA TYR A 20 -17.36 -10.46 25.03
C TYR A 20 -17.78 -9.70 23.76
N GLY A 21 -18.93 -9.02 23.80
CA GLY A 21 -19.41 -8.19 22.68
C GLY A 21 -18.47 -7.02 22.35
N VAL A 22 -17.94 -6.34 23.38
CA VAL A 22 -16.97 -5.24 23.20
C VAL A 22 -15.65 -5.77 22.63
N LEU A 23 -15.13 -6.87 23.16
CA LEU A 23 -13.87 -7.47 22.69
C LEU A 23 -13.96 -7.95 21.24
N ASN A 24 -15.08 -8.55 20.83
CA ASN A 24 -15.30 -8.95 19.43
C ASN A 24 -15.36 -7.76 18.49
N THR A 25 -16.04 -6.69 18.88
CA THR A 25 -16.11 -5.45 18.08
C THR A 25 -14.72 -4.83 17.89
N ILE A 26 -13.88 -4.82 18.93
CA ILE A 26 -12.50 -4.33 18.86
C ILE A 26 -11.63 -5.23 17.98
N SER A 27 -11.81 -6.56 18.04
CA SER A 27 -11.06 -7.50 17.20
C SER A 27 -11.37 -7.34 15.71
N MET A 28 -12.60 -6.97 15.36
CA MET A 28 -13.01 -6.74 13.96
C MET A 28 -12.49 -5.42 13.36
N LEU A 29 -12.04 -4.46 14.18
CA LEU A 29 -11.47 -3.18 13.72
C LEU A 29 -10.01 -3.28 13.29
N ARG A 30 -9.31 -4.35 13.67
CA ARG A 30 -7.87 -4.54 13.44
C ARG A 30 -7.42 -4.80 11.98
N PRO A 31 -8.22 -5.41 11.07
CA PRO A 31 -7.76 -5.69 9.71
C PRO A 31 -7.60 -4.43 8.85
N ASN A 32 -8.50 -3.45 8.99
CA ASN A 32 -8.59 -2.30 8.08
C ASN A 32 -7.44 -1.29 8.25
N SER A 33 -6.87 -1.18 9.46
CA SER A 33 -5.77 -0.25 9.73
C SER A 33 -4.46 -0.71 9.11
N ALA A 34 -4.19 -2.02 9.10
CA ALA A 34 -3.01 -2.60 8.49
C ALA A 34 -3.03 -2.44 6.96
N GLU A 35 -4.17 -2.69 6.32
CA GLU A 35 -4.30 -2.53 4.87
C GLU A 35 -4.13 -1.07 4.43
N SER A 36 -4.74 -0.13 5.16
CA SER A 36 -4.61 1.30 4.87
C SER A 36 -3.18 1.81 5.05
N ALA A 37 -2.48 1.33 6.08
CA ALA A 37 -1.07 1.65 6.30
C ALA A 37 -0.18 1.11 5.18
N ARG A 38 -0.42 -0.13 4.71
CA ARG A 38 0.36 -0.71 3.60
C ARG A 38 0.12 0.01 2.28
N LYS A 39 -1.12 0.42 1.99
CA LYS A 39 -1.43 1.25 0.81
C LYS A 39 -0.70 2.59 0.85
N LEU A 40 -0.66 3.21 2.03
CA LEU A 40 0.04 4.48 2.22
C LEU A 40 1.57 4.30 2.02
N GLU A 41 2.16 3.26 2.60
CA GLU A 41 3.57 2.93 2.42
C GLU A 41 3.91 2.64 0.94
N ALA A 42 3.07 1.87 0.25
CA ALA A 42 3.20 1.63 -1.19
C ALA A 42 3.19 2.95 -1.99
N ALA A 43 2.30 3.89 -1.66
CA ALA A 43 2.24 5.19 -2.32
C ALA A 43 3.51 6.02 -2.06
N TYR A 44 4.07 5.98 -0.84
CA TYR A 44 5.33 6.65 -0.52
C TYR A 44 6.52 6.06 -1.30
N ILE A 45 6.59 4.74 -1.44
CA ILE A 45 7.60 4.07 -2.27
C ILE A 45 7.47 4.50 -3.73
N GLY A 46 6.25 4.51 -4.27
CA GLY A 46 5.99 4.99 -5.63
C GLY A 46 6.42 6.44 -5.83
N LYS A 47 6.11 7.31 -4.87
CA LYS A 47 6.57 8.71 -4.90
C LYS A 47 8.10 8.81 -4.92
N GLN A 48 8.79 8.03 -4.09
CA GLN A 48 10.25 8.04 -4.05
C GLN A 48 10.85 7.68 -5.42
N ILE A 49 10.33 6.63 -6.06
CA ILE A 49 10.78 6.24 -7.41
C ILE A 49 10.52 7.34 -8.44
N ILE A 50 9.38 8.03 -8.36
CA ILE A 50 9.08 9.16 -9.25
C ILE A 50 10.08 10.30 -9.05
N GLU A 51 10.42 10.63 -7.80
CA GLU A 51 11.42 11.67 -7.51
C GLU A 51 12.82 11.25 -7.97
N ASP A 52 13.20 9.98 -7.79
CA ASP A 52 14.46 9.44 -8.28
C ASP A 52 14.52 9.52 -9.81
N LEU A 53 13.45 9.13 -10.50
CA LEU A 53 13.35 9.26 -11.96
C LEU A 53 13.42 10.73 -12.39
N ARG A 54 12.74 11.64 -11.67
CA ARG A 54 12.78 13.08 -11.92
C ARG A 54 14.19 13.64 -11.80
N ASN A 55 14.94 13.23 -10.77
CA ASN A 55 16.33 13.63 -10.58
C ASN A 55 17.26 13.12 -11.69
N ASN A 56 16.85 12.06 -12.39
CA ASN A 56 17.58 11.50 -13.53
C ASN A 56 17.15 12.08 -14.89
N ILE A 57 16.20 13.03 -14.94
CA ILE A 57 15.85 13.77 -16.16
C ILE A 57 16.92 14.83 -16.42
N ASP A 58 18.15 14.40 -16.67
CA ASP A 58 19.19 15.25 -17.25
C ASP A 58 19.40 14.83 -18.71
N ALA A 59 19.68 15.79 -19.59
CA ALA A 59 19.80 15.58 -21.04
C ALA A 59 20.88 14.54 -21.40
N SER A 60 21.84 14.30 -20.49
CA SER A 60 22.91 13.31 -20.62
C SER A 60 22.48 11.87 -20.32
N ILE A 61 21.29 11.65 -19.74
CA ILE A 61 20.83 10.35 -19.20
C ILE A 61 19.75 9.73 -20.10
N TRP A 62 19.22 10.46 -21.09
CA TRP A 62 18.34 9.95 -22.14
C TRP A 62 19.11 9.11 -23.18
N VAL A 63 19.90 8.16 -22.68
CA VAL A 63 20.65 7.19 -23.48
C VAL A 63 19.78 5.96 -23.67
N SER A 64 19.94 5.29 -24.81
CA SER A 64 19.25 4.03 -25.09
C SER A 64 19.59 2.99 -24.01
N GLY A 65 18.56 2.34 -23.48
CA GLY A 65 18.69 1.36 -22.39
C GLY A 65 18.73 1.95 -20.97
N SER A 66 18.51 3.27 -20.82
CA SER A 66 18.30 3.87 -19.50
C SER A 66 16.93 3.52 -18.91
N ASN A 67 16.77 3.70 -17.59
CA ASN A 67 15.48 3.51 -16.93
C ASN A 67 14.41 4.53 -17.40
N LEU A 68 14.83 5.58 -18.12
CA LEU A 68 13.97 6.60 -18.73
C LEU A 68 13.58 6.28 -20.19
N ASP A 69 14.14 5.20 -20.74
CA ASP A 69 13.89 4.79 -22.12
C ASP A 69 12.53 4.12 -22.28
N VAL A 70 11.94 4.30 -23.47
CA VAL A 70 10.59 3.81 -23.75
C VAL A 70 10.61 2.29 -23.90
N GLY A 71 9.67 1.61 -23.24
CA GLY A 71 9.51 0.16 -23.34
C GLY A 71 10.44 -0.66 -22.44
N ILE A 72 11.31 -0.02 -21.66
CA ILE A 72 12.13 -0.71 -20.66
C ILE A 72 11.28 -1.04 -19.43
N TYR A 73 11.20 -2.34 -19.13
CA TYR A 73 10.54 -2.82 -17.92
C TYR A 73 11.51 -2.83 -16.75
N ASN A 74 11.22 -2.02 -15.74
CA ASN A 74 12.00 -1.93 -14.53
C ASN A 74 11.26 -2.57 -13.37
N GLN A 75 11.99 -3.37 -12.58
CA GLN A 75 11.48 -3.97 -11.35
C GLN A 75 12.38 -3.56 -10.18
N THR A 76 11.78 -3.16 -9.08
CA THR A 76 12.47 -2.85 -7.84
C THR A 76 11.72 -3.46 -6.68
N VAL A 77 12.46 -4.11 -5.78
CA VAL A 77 11.94 -4.62 -4.52
C VAL A 77 12.31 -3.64 -3.42
N ALA A 78 11.32 -3.12 -2.69
CA ALA A 78 11.49 -2.09 -1.68
C ALA A 78 10.70 -2.41 -0.41
N GLY A 79 11.05 -1.74 0.70
CA GLY A 79 10.39 -1.88 1.99
C GLY A 79 11.22 -2.63 3.03
N THR A 80 11.15 -2.17 4.27
CA THR A 80 11.99 -2.67 5.38
C THR A 80 11.33 -3.80 6.16
N TYR A 81 10.01 -3.74 6.32
CA TYR A 81 9.23 -4.69 7.13
C TYR A 81 8.24 -5.50 6.31
N THR A 82 7.76 -4.92 5.22
CA THR A 82 6.90 -5.58 4.22
C THR A 82 7.59 -5.43 2.87
N THR A 83 7.65 -6.51 2.09
CA THR A 83 8.24 -6.47 0.76
C THR A 83 7.22 -5.94 -0.25
N TYR A 84 7.54 -4.81 -0.87
CA TYR A 84 6.80 -4.22 -1.98
C TYR A 84 7.54 -4.52 -3.28
N THR A 85 6.82 -4.98 -4.30
CA THR A 85 7.37 -5.10 -5.65
C THR A 85 6.81 -3.99 -6.50
N VAL A 86 7.70 -3.12 -6.97
CA VAL A 86 7.35 -2.05 -7.90
C VAL A 86 7.79 -2.43 -9.28
N ASN A 87 6.87 -2.40 -10.23
CA ASN A 87 7.13 -2.59 -11.63
C ASN A 87 6.73 -1.33 -12.38
N TYR A 88 7.61 -0.77 -13.20
CA TYR A 88 7.28 0.39 -13.99
C TYR A 88 7.86 0.33 -15.40
N VAL A 89 7.16 0.99 -16.32
CA VAL A 89 7.57 1.16 -17.71
C VAL A 89 7.23 2.57 -18.16
N ILE A 90 8.10 3.13 -18.98
CA ILE A 90 7.83 4.40 -19.65
C ILE A 90 7.30 4.09 -21.04
N SER A 91 6.17 4.71 -21.38
CA SER A 91 5.55 4.58 -22.69
C SER A 91 5.30 5.94 -23.32
N GLU A 92 5.12 5.97 -24.64
CA GLU A 92 4.70 7.17 -25.33
C GLU A 92 3.22 7.47 -25.03
N VAL A 93 2.89 8.76 -24.98
CA VAL A 93 1.49 9.18 -24.88
C VAL A 93 0.83 9.05 -26.26
N PRO A 94 -0.29 8.33 -26.39
CA PRO A 94 -1.00 8.21 -27.66
C PRO A 94 -1.41 9.57 -28.22
N GLY A 95 -1.26 9.75 -29.54
CA GLY A 95 -1.64 10.99 -30.23
C GLY A 95 -0.48 11.90 -30.63
N TYR A 96 0.76 11.51 -30.32
CA TYR A 96 1.98 12.21 -30.76
C TYR A 96 2.82 11.33 -31.69
N PRO A 97 3.61 11.91 -32.61
CA PRO A 97 4.63 11.17 -33.36
C PRO A 97 5.66 10.55 -32.42
N ALA A 98 6.18 9.38 -32.81
CA ALA A 98 7.18 8.65 -32.01
C ALA A 98 8.41 9.51 -31.74
N GLY A 99 8.84 9.57 -30.49
CA GLY A 99 9.98 10.38 -30.03
C GLY A 99 9.74 11.89 -29.93
N GLU A 100 8.60 12.42 -30.36
CA GLU A 100 8.29 13.86 -30.32
C GLU A 100 7.27 14.23 -29.24
N GLY A 101 6.59 13.24 -28.68
CA GLY A 101 5.56 13.42 -27.64
C GLY A 101 6.09 13.36 -26.21
N PRO A 102 5.27 13.81 -25.23
CA PRO A 102 5.52 13.52 -23.83
C PRO A 102 5.53 12.01 -23.58
N ARG A 103 6.30 11.60 -22.58
CA ARG A 103 6.34 10.21 -22.11
C ARG A 103 5.50 10.10 -20.83
N GLN A 104 4.87 8.95 -20.64
CA GLN A 104 4.11 8.62 -19.45
C GLN A 104 4.76 7.46 -18.70
N LEU A 105 4.67 7.51 -17.38
CA LEU A 105 5.12 6.43 -16.49
C LEU A 105 3.92 5.58 -16.10
N ILE A 106 3.97 4.29 -16.43
CA ILE A 106 3.02 3.29 -15.97
C ILE A 106 3.68 2.53 -14.84
N MET A 107 3.14 2.63 -13.63
CA MET A 107 3.70 2.02 -12.43
C MET A 107 2.66 1.16 -11.72
N ASN A 108 3.06 -0.07 -11.39
CA ASN A 108 2.29 -1.04 -10.62
C ASN A 108 3.07 -1.37 -9.35
N ILE A 109 2.44 -1.20 -8.20
CA ILE A 109 3.03 -1.55 -6.90
C ILE A 109 2.20 -2.67 -6.29
N THR A 110 2.83 -3.81 -6.03
CA THR A 110 2.20 -4.95 -5.38
C THR A 110 2.78 -5.16 -3.98
N TYR A 111 1.90 -5.52 -3.06
CA TYR A 111 2.25 -5.83 -1.67
C TYR A 111 1.46 -7.07 -1.23
N PRO A 112 1.97 -7.85 -0.27
CA PRO A 112 1.29 -9.07 0.18
C PRO A 112 -0.01 -8.77 0.95
N ASP A 113 -1.06 -9.50 0.57
CA ASP A 113 -2.34 -9.61 1.26
C ASP A 113 -2.22 -10.61 2.41
N ILE A 114 -1.52 -10.24 3.50
CA ILE A 114 -1.60 -10.98 4.78
C ILE A 114 -2.62 -10.34 5.71
#